data_AF-A0AA89AWN7-F1
#
_entry.id   AF-A0AA89AWN7-F1
#
_cell.length_a   1.000
_cell.length_b   1.000
_cell.length_c   1.000
_cell.angle_alpha   90.00
_cell.angle_beta   90.00
_cell.angle_gamma   90.00
#
_symmetry.space_group_name_H-M   'P 1'
#
loop_
_entity.id
_entity.type
_entity.pdbx_description
1 polymer ?
#
loop_
_entity_poly.entity_id
_entity_poly.type
_entity_poly.pdbx_seq_one_letter_code
_entity_poly.pdbx_strand_id
1 'polypeptide(L)'
;MRTENFQTLAVVRGRRIDLDQRPELIKGSVEFIAPAEYMVRPPMPPVYFFLIDVSISAVRSGMLEVVAETIKSCLDRLPGNSRTQIGFITFDSIIHF
;
A
#
# COMPACT_ATOMS: atom_id res chain seq x y z
N MET A 1 -30.83 7.99 4.23
CA MET A 1 -30.08 8.86 3.29
C MET A 1 -29.33 9.88 4.13
N ARG A 2 -27.99 9.91 4.11
CA ARG A 2 -27.24 10.90 4.91
C ARG A 2 -27.49 12.29 4.32
N THR A 3 -27.86 13.26 5.15
CA THR A 3 -28.24 14.64 4.77
C THR A 3 -27.13 15.41 4.06
N GLU A 4 -25.88 15.00 4.27
CA GLU A 4 -24.64 15.57 3.73
C GLU A 4 -24.47 15.40 2.20
N ASN A 5 -25.26 14.55 1.55
CA ASN A 5 -25.22 14.38 0.09
C ASN A 5 -26.35 15.09 -0.68
N PHE A 6 -27.22 15.81 0.03
CA PHE A 6 -28.32 16.55 -0.57
C PHE A 6 -27.81 17.79 -1.28
N GLN A 7 -28.22 17.99 -2.54
CA GLN A 7 -27.91 19.20 -3.29
C GLN A 7 -29.06 19.62 -4.20
N THR A 8 -29.24 20.93 -4.33
CA THR A 8 -30.24 21.55 -5.22
C THR A 8 -29.95 21.25 -6.69
N LEU A 9 -31.03 21.06 -7.46
CA LEU A 9 -30.97 20.89 -8.91
C LEU A 9 -30.96 22.26 -9.60
N ALA A 10 -30.15 22.40 -10.65
CA ALA A 10 -30.24 23.52 -11.57
C ALA A 10 -31.61 23.53 -12.25
N VAL A 11 -32.22 24.71 -12.29
CA VAL A 11 -33.56 24.96 -12.83
C VAL A 11 -33.69 24.46 -14.28
N VAL A 12 -32.59 24.52 -15.04
CA VAL A 12 -32.53 23.98 -16.40
C VAL A 12 -31.94 22.57 -16.37
N ARG A 13 -32.76 21.59 -16.80
CA ARG A 13 -32.45 20.16 -16.97
C ARG A 13 -32.36 19.29 -15.70
N GLY A 14 -32.72 19.81 -14.52
CA GLY A 14 -32.78 18.99 -13.30
C GLY A 14 -31.44 18.35 -12.92
N ARG A 15 -30.32 18.92 -13.38
CA ARG A 15 -28.97 18.44 -13.07
C ARG A 15 -28.54 19.01 -11.73
N ARG A 16 -27.83 18.23 -10.92
CA ARG A 16 -27.26 18.76 -9.68
C ARG A 16 -26.29 19.90 -9.98
N ILE A 17 -26.28 20.94 -9.13
CA ILE A 17 -25.38 22.09 -9.29
C ILE A 17 -23.91 21.69 -9.05
N ASP A 18 -23.66 20.72 -8.17
CA ASP A 18 -22.33 20.21 -7.82
C ASP A 18 -21.84 19.08 -8.75
N LEU A 19 -22.57 18.77 -9.84
CA LEU A 19 -22.28 17.61 -10.69
C LEU A 19 -20.83 17.61 -11.19
N ASP A 20 -20.36 18.73 -11.75
CA ASP A 20 -19.01 18.84 -12.31
C ASP A 20 -17.90 18.90 -11.24
N GLN A 21 -18.29 19.04 -9.97
CA GLN A 21 -17.37 19.10 -8.83
C GLN A 21 -17.20 17.73 -8.15
N ARG A 22 -18.09 16.76 -8.46
CA ARG A 22 -18.10 15.43 -7.84
C ARG A 22 -17.66 14.37 -8.85
N PRO A 23 -16.40 13.89 -8.79
CA PRO A 23 -15.88 12.93 -9.75
C PRO A 23 -16.73 11.64 -9.82
N GLU A 24 -17.33 11.22 -8.71
CA GLU A 24 -18.21 10.06 -8.63
C GLU A 24 -19.53 10.19 -9.42
N LEU A 25 -19.87 11.40 -9.88
CA LEU A 25 -21.05 11.66 -10.69
C LEU A 25 -20.74 11.78 -12.18
N ILE A 26 -19.46 11.92 -12.57
CA ILE A 26 -19.05 12.24 -13.94
C ILE A 26 -17.93 11.35 -14.50
N LYS A 27 -17.19 10.61 -13.67
CA LYS A 27 -16.08 9.74 -14.10
C LYS A 27 -16.51 8.27 -14.09
N GLY A 28 -15.98 7.49 -15.03
CA GLY A 28 -16.23 6.04 -15.12
C GLY A 28 -15.43 5.20 -14.10
N SER A 29 -14.44 5.79 -13.43
CA SER A 29 -13.68 5.17 -12.35
C SER A 29 -13.34 6.23 -11.29
N VAL A 30 -13.53 5.88 -10.02
CA VAL A 30 -13.27 6.73 -8.86
C VAL A 30 -12.81 5.90 -7.68
N GLU A 31 -12.04 6.51 -6.78
CA GLU A 31 -11.65 5.93 -5.50
C GLU A 31 -12.40 6.64 -4.36
N PHE A 32 -12.95 5.85 -3.44
CA PHE A 32 -13.62 6.37 -2.24
C PHE A 32 -12.79 6.06 -1.01
N ILE A 33 -12.81 6.97 -0.04
CA ILE A 33 -12.30 6.69 1.30
C ILE A 33 -13.29 5.74 1.97
N ALA A 34 -12.87 4.50 2.22
CA ALA A 34 -13.67 3.51 2.92
C ALA A 34 -13.93 3.96 4.37
N PRO A 35 -15.20 4.08 4.80
CA PRO A 35 -15.53 4.40 6.19
C PRO A 35 -15.13 3.27 7.16
N ALA A 36 -15.05 3.59 8.46
CA ALA A 36 -14.65 2.64 9.50
C ALA A 36 -15.54 1.38 9.58
N GLU A 37 -16.79 1.46 9.11
CA GLU A 37 -17.71 0.31 9.04
C GLU A 37 -17.23 -0.79 8.08
N TYR A 38 -16.29 -0.49 7.17
CA TYR A 38 -15.63 -1.46 6.30
C TYR A 38 -14.37 -2.08 6.92
N MET A 39 -14.04 -1.75 8.18
CA MET A 39 -12.81 -2.18 8.85
C MET A 39 -13.12 -3.01 10.09
N VAL A 40 -12.66 -4.26 10.12
CA VAL A 40 -12.71 -5.11 11.34
C VAL A 40 -11.61 -4.72 12.33
N ARG A 41 -10.51 -4.14 11.83
CA ARG A 41 -9.41 -3.58 12.60
C ARG A 41 -8.78 -2.41 11.85
N PRO A 42 -8.06 -1.49 12.52
CA PRO A 42 -7.32 -0.44 11.84
C PRO A 42 -6.34 -1.01 10.78
N PRO A 43 -6.09 -0.28 9.68
CA PRO A 43 -5.12 -0.71 8.67
C PRO A 43 -3.74 -0.91 9.30
N MET A 44 -3.26 -2.15 9.26
CA MET A 44 -1.94 -2.48 9.78
C MET A 44 -0.85 -1.80 8.93
N PRO A 45 0.29 -1.43 9.53
CA PRO A 45 1.42 -0.96 8.77
C PRO A 45 1.88 -2.00 7.74
N PRO A 46 2.22 -1.60 6.51
CA PRO A 46 2.80 -2.52 5.53
C PRO A 46 4.21 -2.93 5.97
N VAL A 47 4.59 -4.17 5.66
CA VAL A 47 5.89 -4.74 6.05
C VAL A 47 6.57 -5.34 4.83
N TYR A 48 7.82 -4.92 4.57
CA TYR A 48 8.73 -5.65 3.69
C TYR A 48 9.53 -6.62 4.53
N PHE A 49 9.40 -7.91 4.24
CA PHE A 49 10.07 -8.96 4.98
C PHE A 49 11.01 -9.73 4.05
N PHE A 50 12.31 -9.54 4.23
CA PHE A 50 13.35 -10.16 3.40
C PHE A 50 13.75 -11.51 4.00
N LEU A 51 13.54 -12.60 3.24
CA LEU A 51 14.06 -13.92 3.57
C LEU A 51 15.32 -14.16 2.73
N ILE A 52 16.45 -14.35 3.40
CA ILE A 52 17.77 -14.41 2.77
C ILE A 52 18.36 -15.80 2.95
N ASP A 53 18.63 -16.48 1.84
CA ASP A 53 19.34 -17.76 1.84
C ASP A 53 20.81 -17.53 2.24
N VAL A 54 21.25 -18.20 3.30
CA VAL A 54 22.64 -18.21 3.80
C VAL A 54 23.30 -19.59 3.67
N SER A 55 22.73 -20.46 2.82
CA SER A 55 23.31 -21.76 2.49
C SER A 55 24.70 -21.63 1.88
N ILE A 56 25.47 -22.72 1.96
CA ILE A 56 26.81 -22.82 1.34
C ILE A 56 26.76 -22.46 -0.15
N SER A 57 25.68 -22.77 -0.85
CA SER A 57 25.50 -22.44 -2.27
C SER A 57 25.36 -20.92 -2.49
N ALA A 58 24.55 -20.25 -1.67
CA ALA A 58 24.34 -18.80 -1.73
C ALA A 58 25.63 -18.02 -1.39
N VAL A 59 26.41 -18.50 -0.42
CA VAL A 59 27.70 -17.91 -0.07
C VAL A 59 28.73 -18.13 -1.20
N ARG A 60 28.86 -19.35 -1.71
CA ARG A 60 29.85 -19.67 -2.76
C ARG A 60 29.58 -18.97 -4.09
N SER A 61 28.32 -18.66 -4.40
CA SER A 61 27.96 -17.91 -5.60
C SER A 61 28.15 -16.40 -5.46
N GLY A 62 28.44 -15.88 -4.26
CA GLY A 62 28.50 -14.45 -3.98
C GLY A 62 27.12 -13.77 -3.87
N MET A 63 26.03 -14.55 -3.93
CA MET A 63 24.66 -14.04 -3.91
C MET A 63 24.37 -13.25 -2.62
N LEU A 64 24.86 -13.73 -1.48
CA LEU A 64 24.62 -13.11 -0.19
C LEU A 64 25.12 -11.66 -0.13
N GLU A 65 26.31 -11.42 -0.67
CA GLU A 65 26.95 -10.10 -0.71
C GLU A 65 26.14 -9.14 -1.60
N VAL A 66 25.84 -9.58 -2.83
CA VAL A 66 25.05 -8.79 -3.78
C VAL A 66 23.66 -8.45 -3.24
N VAL A 67 22.98 -9.41 -2.59
CA VAL A 67 21.66 -9.20 -1.99
C VAL A 67 21.73 -8.17 -0.86
N ALA A 68 22.70 -8.30 0.05
CA ALA A 68 22.86 -7.38 1.16
C ALA A 68 23.12 -5.94 0.69
N GLU A 69 24.02 -5.76 -0.29
CA GLU A 69 24.32 -4.46 -0.89
C GLU A 69 23.12 -3.88 -1.64
N THR A 70 22.43 -4.72 -2.42
CA THR A 70 21.27 -4.30 -3.20
C THR A 70 20.15 -3.83 -2.29
N ILE A 71 19.82 -4.60 -1.24
CA ILE A 71 18.79 -4.21 -0.27
C ILE A 71 19.18 -2.87 0.36
N LYS A 72 20.41 -2.74 0.89
CA LYS A 72 20.90 -1.50 1.50
C LYS A 72 20.77 -0.29 0.56
N SER A 73 21.10 -0.44 -0.72
CA SER A 73 20.98 0.65 -1.72
C SER A 73 19.54 0.98 -2.13
N CYS A 74 18.59 0.09 -1.82
CA CYS A 74 17.19 0.23 -2.19
C CYS A 74 16.29 0.66 -1.02
N LEU A 75 16.72 0.51 0.24
CA LEU A 75 15.90 0.76 1.42
C LEU A 75 15.19 2.13 1.38
N ASP A 76 15.92 3.20 1.05
CA ASP A 76 15.37 4.56 0.99
C ASP A 76 14.38 4.79 -0.16
N ARG A 77 14.38 3.89 -1.16
CA ARG A 77 13.52 3.98 -2.36
C ARG A 77 12.33 3.02 -2.30
N LEU A 78 12.19 2.23 -1.24
CA LEU A 78 11.08 1.31 -1.11
C LEU A 78 9.75 2.09 -1.05
N PRO A 79 8.74 1.71 -1.83
CA PRO A 79 7.45 2.39 -1.78
C PRO A 79 6.79 2.14 -0.43
N GLY A 80 6.37 3.20 0.22
CA GLY A 80 5.89 3.11 1.59
C GLY A 80 5.57 4.46 2.20
N ASN A 81 5.01 4.43 3.39
CA ASN A 81 4.88 5.62 4.23
C ASN A 81 5.78 5.47 5.45
N SER A 82 5.77 6.47 6.34
CA SER A 82 6.54 6.45 7.59
C SER A 82 6.22 5.28 8.52
N ARG A 83 5.13 4.54 8.28
CA ARG A 83 4.76 3.34 9.05
C ARG A 83 5.30 2.06 8.43
N THR A 84 5.84 2.08 7.21
CA THR A 84 6.37 0.88 6.57
C THR A 84 7.48 0.27 7.41
N GLN A 85 7.36 -1.00 7.74
CA GLN A 85 8.34 -1.73 8.54
C GLN A 85 9.21 -2.62 7.65
N ILE A 86 10.45 -2.86 8.08
CA ILE A 86 11.37 -3.78 7.43
C ILE A 86 11.69 -4.90 8.41
N GLY A 87 11.65 -6.15 7.93
CA GLY A 87 12.07 -7.33 8.66
C GLY A 87 13.07 -8.15 7.84
N PHE A 88 13.97 -8.84 8.53
CA PHE A 88 14.94 -9.74 7.94
C PHE A 88 14.88 -11.09 8.65
N ILE A 89 14.94 -12.16 7.88
CA ILE A 89 15.21 -13.52 8.36
C ILE A 89 16.25 -14.11 7.42
N THR A 90 17.19 -14.87 7.97
CA THR A 90 18.06 -15.71 7.16
C THR A 90 17.68 -17.18 7.33
N PHE A 91 17.98 -18.00 6.33
CA PHE A 91 17.71 -19.43 6.43
C PHE A 91 18.78 -20.27 5.71
N ASP A 92 19.01 -21.45 6.25
CA ASP A 92 19.76 -22.53 5.60
C ASP A 92 19.00 -23.86 5.80
N SER A 93 19.49 -24.76 6.66
CA SER A 93 18.73 -25.92 7.14
C SER A 93 17.78 -25.56 8.29
N ILE A 94 17.96 -24.40 8.91
CA ILE A 94 17.09 -23.85 9.94
C ILE A 94 16.80 -22.38 9.66
N ILE A 95 15.82 -21.82 10.39
CA ILE A 95 15.44 -20.41 10.31
C ILE A 95 16.21 -19.64 11.39
N HIS A 96 16.77 -18.51 11.01
CA HIS A 96 17.45 -17.56 11.90
C HIS A 96 16.64 -16.26 11.97
N PHE A 97 16.23 -15.89 13.17
CA PHE A 97 15.41 -14.69 13.44
C PHE A 97 16.26 -13.53 13.95
#